data_AF-Q17FS2-F1
#
_entry.id   AF-Q17FS2-F1
#
_cell.length_a   1.000
_cell.length_b   1.000
_cell.length_c   1.000
_cell.angle_alpha   90.00
_cell.angle_beta   90.00
_cell.angle_gamma   90.00
#
_symmetry.space_group_name_H-M   'P 1'
#
loop_
_entity.id
_entity.type
_entity.pdbx_description
1 polymer ?
#
loop_
_entity_poly.entity_id
_entity_poly.type
_entity_poly.pdbx_seq_one_letter_code
_entity_poly.pdbx_strand_id
1 'polypeptide(L)'
;MIVIVVLVALSSEVLGAGQHDAVFKSIESTGKECARYLNNDGTGDCNTHCVGVIDHVWNDTVAMFTRNYERFFVPAPEDLCYQNRTQRCLSQVDQVVPVSDKCARARQLGQCYADQYGQLNASQLQYRPMTNLQYNRVFQQCSSMLGLSNDVLKDIATKGVDSVPAFACLVRCTMIRMGLYSDNEGFDLTLATGQCGKYNPALDPVPCQAKVKAEECDRCKRTVRIANECLGLRLNVKQLEENQPPQLVFNIEVYDFNCIILCDFEINF
;
A
#
# COMPACT_ATOMS: atom_id res chain seq x y z
N MET A 1 -1.77 -41.58 43.57
CA MET A 1 -0.94 -41.03 42.48
C MET A 1 -1.89 -40.59 41.38
N ILE A 2 -2.17 -39.29 41.27
CA ILE A 2 -3.13 -38.75 40.29
C ILE A 2 -2.35 -38.44 39.02
N VAL A 3 -2.65 -39.16 37.94
CA VAL A 3 -2.09 -38.89 36.61
C VAL A 3 -2.89 -37.75 36.00
N ILE A 4 -2.30 -36.56 35.97
CA ILE A 4 -2.86 -35.41 35.26
C ILE A 4 -2.59 -35.64 33.77
N VAL A 5 -3.62 -36.02 33.02
CA VAL A 5 -3.59 -36.05 31.56
C VAL A 5 -3.66 -34.60 31.08
N VAL A 6 -2.51 -34.06 30.66
CA VAL A 6 -2.46 -32.76 29.99
C VAL A 6 -3.04 -32.94 28.58
N LEU A 7 -4.28 -32.48 28.40
CA LEU A 7 -4.88 -32.28 27.08
C LEU A 7 -4.12 -31.14 26.39
N VAL A 8 -3.13 -31.49 25.59
CA VAL A 8 -2.53 -30.57 24.62
C VAL A 8 -3.58 -30.35 23.53
N ALA A 9 -4.17 -29.16 23.50
CA ALA A 9 -5.01 -28.73 22.39
C ALA A 9 -4.14 -28.60 21.13
N LEU A 10 -4.15 -29.62 20.28
CA LEU A 10 -3.66 -29.56 18.92
C LEU A 10 -4.66 -28.72 18.11
N SER A 11 -4.36 -27.45 17.89
CA SER A 11 -5.02 -26.68 16.82
C SER A 11 -4.37 -27.05 15.49
N SER A 12 -4.88 -28.11 14.86
CA SER A 12 -4.58 -28.43 13.48
C SER A 12 -5.39 -27.53 12.53
N GLU A 13 -4.66 -26.76 11.73
CA GLU A 13 -4.96 -26.37 10.34
C GLU A 13 -6.20 -25.51 10.08
N VAL A 14 -5.97 -24.21 9.93
CA VAL A 14 -6.72 -23.38 8.97
C VAL A 14 -5.78 -23.04 7.84
N LEU A 15 -5.98 -23.76 6.72
CA LEU A 15 -5.78 -23.38 5.31
C LEU A 15 -4.42 -22.76 4.93
N GLY A 16 -3.79 -23.27 3.88
CA GLY A 16 -2.66 -22.60 3.20
C GLY A 16 -3.07 -21.24 2.62
N ALA A 17 -3.26 -20.24 3.49
CA ALA A 17 -3.43 -18.84 3.15
C ALA A 17 -2.03 -18.31 2.79
N GLY A 18 -1.87 -17.92 1.52
CA GLY A 18 -0.59 -17.62 0.91
C GLY A 18 0.29 -16.73 1.80
N GLN A 19 1.55 -17.13 1.96
CA GLN A 19 2.57 -16.28 2.56
C GLN A 19 2.71 -15.02 1.70
N HIS A 20 1.99 -13.97 2.07
CA HIS A 20 2.12 -12.64 1.51
C HIS A 20 2.75 -11.72 2.56
N ASP A 21 3.58 -10.78 2.11
CA ASP A 21 4.29 -9.79 2.93
C ASP A 21 3.40 -8.60 3.32
N ALA A 22 2.07 -8.71 3.09
CA ALA A 22 1.08 -7.75 3.55
C ALA A 22 1.12 -7.62 5.07
N VAL A 23 1.16 -6.39 5.57
CA VAL A 23 1.13 -6.10 7.00
C VAL A 23 -0.09 -5.25 7.32
N PHE A 24 -0.76 -5.62 8.40
CA PHE A 24 -1.93 -4.91 8.92
C PHE A 24 -1.61 -4.39 10.31
N LYS A 25 -1.86 -3.11 10.55
CA LYS A 25 -1.68 -2.47 11.85
C LYS A 25 -2.83 -1.54 12.16
N SER A 26 -3.06 -1.33 13.45
CA SER A 26 -3.94 -0.29 13.96
C SER A 26 -3.12 0.85 14.56
N ILE A 27 -3.68 2.06 14.59
CA ILE A 27 -3.05 3.24 15.22
C ILE A 27 -2.70 2.94 16.68
N GLU A 28 -3.55 2.20 17.39
CA GLU A 28 -3.28 1.80 18.77
C GLU A 28 -2.05 0.89 18.89
N SER A 29 -1.93 -0.10 18.00
CA SER A 29 -0.77 -1.01 17.99
C SER A 29 0.53 -0.29 17.64
N THR A 30 0.47 0.61 16.65
CA THR A 30 1.61 1.43 16.22
C THR A 30 1.97 2.48 17.27
N GLY A 31 0.99 3.07 17.94
CA GLY A 31 1.20 4.01 19.04
C GLY A 31 1.98 3.37 20.19
N LYS A 32 1.64 2.13 20.58
CA LYS A 32 2.40 1.36 21.59
C LYS A 32 3.84 1.08 21.17
N GLU A 33 4.08 0.86 19.89
CA GLU A 33 5.42 0.67 19.33
C GLU A 33 6.22 1.99 19.36
N CYS A 34 5.60 3.10 18.92
CA CYS A 34 6.20 4.43 18.95
C CYS A 34 6.54 4.90 20.36
N ALA A 35 5.70 4.62 21.35
CA ALA A 35 6.00 4.92 22.75
C ALA A 35 7.31 4.27 23.21
N ARG A 36 7.59 3.03 22.77
CA ARG A 36 8.86 2.33 23.05
C ARG A 36 10.04 2.98 22.33
N TYR A 37 9.89 3.30 21.04
CA TYR A 37 10.99 3.90 20.26
C TYR A 37 11.35 5.31 20.71
N LEU A 38 10.35 6.09 21.10
CA LEU A 38 10.52 7.46 21.56
C LEU A 38 10.76 7.54 23.08
N ASN A 39 10.82 6.40 23.76
CA ASN A 39 11.04 6.29 25.20
C ASN A 39 10.10 7.21 26.01
N ASN A 40 8.80 7.15 25.70
CA ASN A 40 7.75 7.90 26.38
C ASN A 40 6.51 7.02 26.65
N ASP A 41 5.49 7.58 27.29
CA ASP A 41 4.27 6.88 27.71
C ASP A 41 3.15 6.92 26.65
N GLY A 42 3.43 7.35 25.43
CA GLY A 42 2.43 7.58 24.40
C GLY A 42 1.94 9.04 24.31
N THR A 43 2.49 9.97 25.09
CA THR A 43 2.08 11.40 25.06
C THR A 43 3.12 12.39 24.51
N GLY A 44 4.24 11.92 23.96
CA GLY A 44 5.31 12.77 23.45
C GLY A 44 4.96 13.54 22.16
N ASP A 45 5.61 14.70 21.98
CA ASP A 45 5.37 15.64 20.87
C ASP A 45 5.51 15.04 19.47
N CYS A 46 6.31 13.99 19.32
CA CYS A 46 6.58 13.34 18.04
C CYS A 46 5.77 12.05 17.80
N ASN A 47 4.84 11.68 18.69
CA ASN A 47 4.15 10.39 18.59
C ASN A 47 3.29 10.29 17.33
N THR A 48 2.55 11.34 17.00
CA THR A 48 1.73 11.40 15.77
C THR A 48 2.57 11.28 14.51
N HIS A 49 3.77 11.89 14.50
CA HIS A 49 4.73 11.75 13.40
C HIS A 49 5.25 10.31 13.31
N CYS A 50 5.68 9.72 14.42
CA CYS A 50 6.15 8.33 14.45
C CYS A 50 5.09 7.35 13.93
N VAL A 51 3.84 7.51 14.36
CA VAL A 51 2.73 6.69 13.87
C VAL A 51 2.58 6.83 12.36
N GLY A 52 2.59 8.07 11.85
CA GLY A 52 2.55 8.34 10.41
C GLY A 52 3.65 7.64 9.62
N VAL A 53 4.89 7.66 10.15
CA VAL A 53 6.04 7.01 9.53
C VAL A 53 5.91 5.49 9.59
N ILE A 54 5.63 4.90 10.74
CA ILE A 54 5.58 3.43 10.90
C ILE A 54 4.41 2.80 10.14
N ASP A 55 3.29 3.51 10.01
CA ASP A 55 2.14 3.06 9.22
C ASP A 55 2.25 3.42 7.73
N HIS A 56 3.36 4.03 7.30
CA HIS A 56 3.62 4.48 5.92
C HIS A 56 2.51 5.37 5.35
N VAL A 57 1.95 6.22 6.22
CA VAL A 57 0.93 7.21 5.87
C VAL A 57 1.46 8.63 5.96
N TRP A 58 2.77 8.81 6.12
CA TRP A 58 3.46 10.09 6.15
C TRP A 58 4.37 10.25 4.93
N ASN A 59 4.28 11.41 4.28
CA ASN A 59 5.20 11.82 3.22
C ASN A 59 6.26 12.77 3.80
N ASP A 60 7.49 12.29 3.85
CA ASP A 60 8.62 13.01 4.42
C ASP A 60 9.10 14.22 3.60
N THR A 61 8.85 14.23 2.29
CA THR A 61 9.27 15.30 1.37
C THR A 61 8.44 16.57 1.59
N VAL A 62 7.12 16.41 1.75
CA VAL A 62 6.20 17.54 1.97
C VAL A 62 5.77 17.68 3.45
N ALA A 63 6.23 16.79 4.31
CA ALA A 63 5.88 16.70 5.73
C ALA A 63 4.35 16.72 5.96
N MET A 64 3.63 15.81 5.29
CA MET A 64 2.17 15.70 5.41
C MET A 64 1.71 14.25 5.46
N PHE A 65 0.52 14.02 6.02
CA PHE A 65 -0.16 12.74 5.88
C PHE A 65 -0.58 12.50 4.43
N THR A 66 -0.36 11.29 3.95
CA THR A 66 -0.99 10.76 2.74
C THR A 66 -2.48 10.56 2.99
N ARG A 67 -3.27 10.46 1.92
CA ARG A 67 -4.70 10.10 1.98
C ARG A 67 -4.99 8.82 2.74
N ASN A 68 -4.03 7.90 2.86
CA ASN A 68 -4.24 6.63 3.55
C ASN A 68 -4.47 6.81 5.06
N TYR A 69 -4.07 7.96 5.61
CA TYR A 69 -4.36 8.30 6.99
C TYR A 69 -5.87 8.42 7.27
N GLU A 70 -6.65 8.85 6.27
CA GLU A 70 -8.12 8.97 6.35
C GLU A 70 -8.81 7.64 6.69
N ARG A 71 -8.21 6.51 6.32
CA ARG A 71 -8.79 5.17 6.50
C ARG A 71 -8.96 4.78 7.97
N PHE A 72 -8.29 5.48 8.88
CA PHE A 72 -8.45 5.27 10.32
C PHE A 72 -9.62 6.06 10.91
N PHE A 73 -10.30 6.90 10.14
CA PHE A 73 -11.38 7.76 10.60
C PHE A 73 -12.71 7.35 10.00
N VAL A 74 -13.76 7.47 10.80
CA VAL A 74 -15.15 7.23 10.40
C VAL A 74 -15.90 8.57 10.47
N PRO A 75 -16.25 9.19 9.32
CA PRO A 75 -17.06 10.40 9.31
C PRO A 75 -18.48 10.12 9.81
N ALA A 76 -19.15 11.14 10.36
CA ALA A 76 -20.56 11.04 10.70
C ALA A 76 -21.40 10.91 9.42
N PRO A 77 -22.36 9.97 9.33
CA PRO A 77 -23.14 9.74 8.11
C PRO A 77 -23.86 10.98 7.56
N GLU A 78 -24.27 11.89 8.43
CA GLU A 78 -24.98 13.14 8.12
C GLU A 78 -24.04 14.31 7.76
N ASP A 79 -22.74 14.21 8.05
CA ASP A 79 -21.78 15.26 7.76
C ASP A 79 -21.25 15.11 6.34
N LEU A 80 -21.82 15.90 5.43
CA LEU A 80 -21.37 15.95 4.03
C LEU A 80 -20.21 16.93 3.80
N CYS A 81 -19.83 17.69 4.82
CA CYS A 81 -18.88 18.81 4.72
C CYS A 81 -17.51 18.52 5.35
N TYR A 82 -17.35 17.37 6.01
CA TYR A 82 -16.12 16.97 6.71
C TYR A 82 -14.86 17.15 5.85
N GLN A 83 -14.85 16.64 4.61
CA GLN A 83 -13.70 16.72 3.71
C GLN A 83 -13.25 18.17 3.46
N ASN A 84 -14.20 19.07 3.15
CA ASN A 84 -13.91 20.48 2.88
C ASN A 84 -13.36 21.20 4.12
N ARG A 85 -13.86 20.86 5.31
CA ARG A 85 -13.38 21.42 6.57
C ARG A 85 -11.99 20.91 6.92
N THR A 86 -11.76 19.60 6.80
CA THR A 86 -10.44 19.01 7.00
C THR A 86 -9.42 19.63 6.05
N GLN A 87 -9.72 19.70 4.74
CA GLN A 87 -8.80 20.29 3.77
C GLN A 87 -8.44 21.74 4.09
N ARG A 88 -9.42 22.55 4.51
CA ARG A 88 -9.16 23.93 4.94
C ARG A 88 -8.23 24.00 6.15
N CYS A 89 -8.44 23.13 7.14
CA CYS A 89 -7.57 23.04 8.32
C CYS A 89 -6.15 22.62 7.93
N LEU A 90 -6.00 21.59 7.09
CA LEU A 90 -4.69 21.14 6.60
C LEU A 90 -3.94 22.25 5.86
N SER A 91 -4.62 23.02 5.01
CA SER A 91 -4.02 24.17 4.31
C SER A 91 -3.61 25.31 5.25
N GLN A 92 -4.31 25.52 6.36
CA GLN A 92 -3.90 26.50 7.38
C GLN A 92 -2.64 26.06 8.10
N VAL A 93 -2.54 24.78 8.48
CA VAL A 93 -1.32 24.22 9.10
C VAL A 93 -0.13 24.35 8.15
N ASP A 94 -0.35 24.10 6.85
CA ASP A 94 0.68 24.20 5.82
C ASP A 94 1.32 25.61 5.74
N GLN A 95 0.51 26.65 5.94
CA GLN A 95 0.94 28.04 5.90
C GLN A 95 1.70 28.51 7.14
N VAL A 96 1.49 27.87 8.30
CA VAL A 96 1.98 28.38 9.60
C VAL A 96 3.04 27.50 10.24
N VAL A 97 3.12 26.21 9.89
CA VAL A 97 4.11 25.28 10.44
C VAL A 97 5.13 24.90 9.37
N PRO A 98 6.43 25.19 9.56
CA PRO A 98 7.44 24.89 8.56
C PRO A 98 7.58 23.38 8.32
N VAL A 99 7.91 23.00 7.09
CA VAL A 99 8.14 21.59 6.67
C VAL A 99 9.27 20.93 7.48
N SER A 100 10.23 21.71 8.00
CA SER A 100 11.33 21.21 8.83
C SER A 100 10.88 20.73 10.22
N ASP A 101 9.78 21.26 10.78
CA ASP A 101 9.26 20.84 12.08
C ASP A 101 8.20 19.73 11.93
N LYS A 102 8.69 18.55 11.55
CA LYS A 102 7.83 17.39 11.23
C LYS A 102 6.94 16.96 12.40
N CYS A 103 7.42 17.06 13.64
CA CYS A 103 6.64 16.64 14.81
C CYS A 103 5.49 17.61 15.10
N ALA A 104 5.77 18.92 15.14
CA ALA A 104 4.71 19.91 15.34
C ALA A 104 3.70 19.87 14.20
N ARG A 105 4.17 19.68 12.96
CA ARG A 105 3.33 19.59 11.78
C ARG A 105 2.44 18.35 11.80
N ALA A 106 3.00 17.17 12.08
CA ALA A 106 2.20 15.95 12.21
C ALA A 106 1.13 16.07 13.31
N ARG A 107 1.48 16.66 14.46
CA ARG A 107 0.53 16.90 15.55
C ARG A 107 -0.62 17.80 15.11
N GLN A 108 -0.35 18.93 14.47
CA GLN A 108 -1.40 19.85 14.02
C GLN A 108 -2.24 19.28 12.87
N LEU A 109 -1.61 18.62 11.89
CA LEU A 109 -2.34 17.95 10.81
C LEU A 109 -3.22 16.82 11.36
N GLY A 110 -2.71 16.03 12.31
CA GLY A 110 -3.49 14.98 12.97
C GLY A 110 -4.70 15.52 13.72
N GLN A 111 -4.53 16.67 14.39
CA GLN A 111 -5.63 17.39 15.04
C GLN A 111 -6.70 17.83 14.03
N CYS A 112 -6.32 18.29 12.83
CA CYS A 112 -7.28 18.59 11.77
C CYS A 112 -8.16 17.39 11.41
N TYR A 113 -7.60 16.18 11.34
CA TYR A 113 -8.40 14.98 11.10
C TYR A 113 -9.31 14.65 12.27
N ALA A 114 -8.79 14.70 13.50
CA ALA A 114 -9.57 14.42 14.71
C ALA A 114 -10.75 15.39 14.89
N ASP A 115 -10.56 16.68 14.57
CA ASP A 115 -11.59 17.71 14.77
C ASP A 115 -12.57 17.83 13.60
N GLN A 116 -12.11 17.56 12.36
CA GLN A 116 -12.89 17.90 11.16
C GLN A 116 -13.30 16.70 10.31
N TYR A 117 -12.56 15.57 10.34
CA TYR A 117 -12.82 14.45 9.44
C TYR A 117 -13.81 13.45 10.01
N GLY A 118 -13.67 13.09 11.29
CA GLY A 118 -14.54 12.11 11.93
C GLY A 118 -13.93 11.45 13.16
N GLN A 119 -14.57 10.39 13.64
CA GLN A 119 -14.09 9.65 14.81
C GLN A 119 -12.93 8.73 14.42
N LEU A 120 -11.81 8.82 15.13
CA LEU A 120 -10.70 7.88 15.00
C LEU A 120 -11.12 6.49 15.49
N ASN A 121 -11.00 5.48 14.62
CA ASN A 121 -11.10 4.08 14.99
C ASN A 121 -9.69 3.50 15.25
N ALA A 122 -9.18 3.76 16.45
CA ALA A 122 -7.77 3.48 16.78
C ALA A 122 -7.41 1.98 16.75
N SER A 123 -8.39 1.09 16.95
CA SER A 123 -8.18 -0.36 16.98
C SER A 123 -8.41 -1.03 15.62
N GLN A 124 -8.87 -0.28 14.60
CA GLN A 124 -9.08 -0.83 13.26
C GLN A 124 -7.75 -1.22 12.62
N LEU A 125 -7.67 -2.47 12.16
CA LEU A 125 -6.55 -2.94 11.35
C LEU A 125 -6.68 -2.37 9.95
N GLN A 126 -5.66 -1.62 9.51
CA GLN A 126 -5.52 -1.15 8.15
C GLN A 126 -4.30 -1.79 7.50
N TYR A 127 -4.43 -2.09 6.21
CA TYR A 127 -3.28 -2.44 5.39
C TYR A 127 -2.27 -1.30 5.40
N ARG A 128 -1.05 -1.63 5.82
CA ARG A 128 0.09 -0.73 5.77
C ARG A 128 0.67 -0.77 4.36
N PRO A 129 0.58 0.32 3.58
CA PRO A 129 1.13 0.38 2.23
C PRO A 129 2.62 0.00 2.24
N MET A 130 3.06 -0.81 1.29
CA MET A 130 4.49 -1.09 1.13
C MET A 130 5.24 0.16 0.69
N THR A 131 6.40 0.40 1.30
CA THR A 131 7.37 1.38 0.80
C THR A 131 8.08 0.87 -0.45
N ASN A 132 8.77 1.76 -1.16
CA ASN A 132 9.57 1.39 -2.33
C ASN A 132 10.60 0.31 -2.04
N LEU A 133 11.25 0.37 -0.87
CA LEU A 133 12.19 -0.67 -0.44
C LEU A 133 11.52 -2.04 -0.23
N GLN A 134 10.35 -2.06 0.41
CA GLN A 134 9.60 -3.31 0.64
C GLN A 134 9.10 -3.90 -0.67
N TYR A 135 8.54 -3.04 -1.53
CA TYR A 135 8.11 -3.39 -2.87
C TYR A 135 9.25 -4.03 -3.69
N ASN A 136 10.41 -3.37 -3.75
CA ASN A 136 11.57 -3.86 -4.49
C ASN A 136 12.06 -5.21 -4.00
N ARG A 137 12.08 -5.40 -2.68
CA ARG A 137 12.42 -6.69 -2.08
C ARG A 137 11.46 -7.78 -2.56
N VAL A 138 10.15 -7.53 -2.51
CA VAL A 138 9.14 -8.49 -2.98
C VAL A 138 9.35 -8.81 -4.46
N PHE A 139 9.56 -7.77 -5.27
CA PHE A 139 9.80 -7.90 -6.70
C PHE A 139 11.04 -8.77 -7.00
N GLN A 140 12.18 -8.47 -6.39
CA GLN A 140 13.43 -9.22 -6.58
C GLN A 140 13.27 -10.67 -6.14
N GLN A 141 12.61 -10.92 -5.01
CA GLN A 141 12.33 -12.27 -4.55
C GLN A 141 11.45 -13.04 -5.54
N CYS A 142 10.44 -12.39 -6.13
CA CYS A 142 9.62 -12.98 -7.19
C CYS A 142 10.41 -13.31 -8.45
N SER A 143 11.31 -12.42 -8.86
CA SER A 143 12.23 -12.69 -9.97
C SER A 143 13.09 -13.93 -9.68
N SER A 144 13.66 -14.04 -8.47
CA SER A 144 14.47 -15.19 -8.07
C SER A 144 13.64 -16.48 -7.99
N MET A 145 12.43 -16.43 -7.44
CA MET A 145 11.52 -17.59 -7.37
C MET A 145 11.13 -18.10 -8.76
N LEU A 146 10.96 -17.20 -9.73
CA LEU A 146 10.67 -17.54 -11.12
C LEU A 146 11.92 -17.91 -11.93
N GLY A 147 13.12 -17.86 -11.33
CA GLY A 147 14.38 -18.19 -12.00
C GLY A 147 14.75 -17.24 -13.13
N LEU A 148 14.31 -15.98 -13.09
CA LEU A 148 14.60 -15.01 -14.14
C LEU A 148 16.05 -14.53 -14.02
N SER A 149 16.77 -14.53 -15.14
CA SER A 149 18.11 -13.95 -15.20
C SER A 149 18.04 -12.42 -15.26
N ASN A 150 19.15 -11.77 -14.92
CA ASN A 150 19.29 -10.32 -15.08
C ASN A 150 19.08 -9.87 -16.53
N ASP A 151 19.44 -10.70 -17.51
CA ASP A 151 19.24 -10.38 -18.93
C ASP A 151 17.75 -10.37 -19.31
N VAL A 152 16.95 -11.28 -18.76
CA VAL A 152 15.49 -11.25 -18.93
C VAL A 152 14.90 -9.98 -18.34
N LEU A 153 15.35 -9.57 -17.15
CA LEU A 153 14.91 -8.32 -16.54
C LEU A 153 15.33 -7.08 -17.36
N LYS A 154 16.51 -7.12 -18.00
CA LYS A 154 16.98 -6.04 -18.90
C LYS A 154 16.14 -6.00 -20.16
N ASP A 155 15.80 -7.15 -20.71
CA ASP A 155 14.90 -7.26 -21.85
C ASP A 155 13.52 -6.67 -21.52
N ILE A 156 12.96 -6.95 -20.34
CA ILE A 156 11.70 -6.33 -19.89
C ILE A 156 11.85 -4.80 -19.86
N ALA A 157 12.95 -4.29 -19.30
CA ALA A 157 13.20 -2.86 -19.17
C ALA A 157 13.38 -2.14 -20.51
N THR A 158 14.01 -2.78 -21.48
CA THR A 158 14.42 -2.16 -22.74
C THR A 158 13.41 -2.38 -23.87
N LYS A 159 12.79 -3.56 -23.93
CA LYS A 159 11.83 -3.94 -24.99
C LYS A 159 10.38 -3.68 -24.58
N GLY A 160 10.14 -3.38 -23.30
CA GLY A 160 8.82 -3.11 -22.74
C GLY A 160 8.11 -4.36 -22.23
N VAL A 161 7.15 -4.14 -21.34
CA VAL A 161 6.44 -5.16 -20.55
C VAL A 161 5.70 -6.21 -21.39
N ASP A 162 5.17 -5.82 -22.54
CA ASP A 162 4.38 -6.70 -23.41
C ASP A 162 5.25 -7.64 -24.26
N SER A 163 6.54 -7.31 -24.42
CA SER A 163 7.45 -8.04 -25.29
C SER A 163 8.07 -9.28 -24.64
N VAL A 164 7.98 -9.41 -23.31
CA VAL A 164 8.62 -10.48 -22.55
C VAL A 164 7.57 -11.29 -21.78
N PRO A 165 7.25 -12.53 -22.21
CA PRO A 165 6.20 -13.35 -21.59
C PRO A 165 6.38 -13.57 -20.08
N ALA A 166 7.62 -13.60 -19.60
CA ALA A 166 7.94 -13.80 -18.19
C ALA A 166 7.44 -12.64 -17.29
N PHE A 167 7.26 -11.44 -17.86
CA PHE A 167 6.79 -10.27 -17.12
C PHE A 167 5.42 -10.49 -16.48
N ALA A 168 4.49 -11.12 -17.20
CA ALA A 168 3.13 -11.35 -16.68
C ALA A 168 3.14 -12.22 -15.41
N CYS A 169 3.98 -13.25 -15.38
CA CYS A 169 4.11 -14.11 -14.20
C CYS A 169 4.84 -13.42 -13.05
N LEU A 170 5.78 -12.53 -13.37
CA LEU A 170 6.47 -11.71 -12.39
C LEU A 170 5.51 -10.74 -11.70
N VAL A 171 4.67 -10.03 -12.46
CA VAL A 171 3.59 -9.18 -11.92
C VAL A 171 2.65 -9.97 -11.04
N ARG A 172 2.19 -11.15 -11.52
CA ARG A 172 1.34 -12.03 -10.72
C ARG A 172 1.99 -12.40 -9.38
N CYS A 173 3.24 -12.85 -9.40
CA CYS A 173 3.95 -13.19 -8.17
C CYS A 173 4.01 -12.00 -7.22
N THR A 174 4.39 -10.83 -7.72
CA THR A 174 4.52 -9.63 -6.91
C THR A 174 3.20 -9.23 -6.28
N MET A 175 2.11 -9.16 -7.05
CA MET A 175 0.80 -8.76 -6.53
C MET A 175 0.24 -9.76 -5.50
N ILE A 176 0.48 -11.07 -5.68
CA ILE A 176 0.16 -12.09 -4.68
C ILE A 176 0.97 -11.87 -3.41
N ARG A 177 2.29 -11.69 -3.54
CA ARG A 177 3.18 -11.48 -2.39
C ARG A 177 2.91 -10.17 -1.66
N MET A 178 2.39 -9.16 -2.34
CA MET A 178 1.93 -7.93 -1.69
C MET A 178 0.59 -8.09 -0.95
N GLY A 179 -0.11 -9.21 -1.15
CA GLY A 179 -1.44 -9.48 -0.65
C GLY A 179 -2.55 -8.78 -1.42
N LEU A 180 -2.24 -8.16 -2.56
CA LEU A 180 -3.18 -7.35 -3.33
C LEU A 180 -4.02 -8.18 -4.32
N TYR A 181 -3.59 -9.40 -4.63
CA TYR A 181 -4.20 -10.24 -5.65
C TYR A 181 -4.26 -11.71 -5.25
N SER A 182 -5.32 -12.41 -5.64
CA SER A 182 -5.40 -13.87 -5.65
C SER A 182 -5.95 -14.37 -6.99
N ASP A 183 -5.58 -15.59 -7.40
CA ASP A 183 -6.08 -16.16 -8.66
C ASP A 183 -7.61 -16.38 -8.66
N ASN A 184 -8.17 -16.60 -7.47
CA ASN A 184 -9.58 -16.93 -7.30
C ASN A 184 -10.43 -15.65 -7.31
N GLU A 185 -10.03 -14.66 -6.51
CA GLU A 185 -10.84 -13.47 -6.26
C GLU A 185 -10.49 -12.33 -7.22
N GLY A 186 -9.24 -12.26 -7.68
CA GLY A 186 -8.70 -11.12 -8.40
C GLY A 186 -7.98 -10.18 -7.44
N PHE A 187 -7.93 -8.89 -7.79
CA PHE A 187 -7.40 -7.86 -6.91
C PHE A 187 -8.39 -7.55 -5.79
N ASP A 188 -7.87 -7.48 -4.57
CA ASP A 188 -8.57 -6.88 -3.45
C ASP A 188 -8.54 -5.35 -3.62
N LEU A 189 -9.69 -4.80 -4.02
CA LEU A 189 -9.83 -3.38 -4.32
C LEU A 189 -9.58 -2.50 -3.10
N THR A 190 -9.87 -2.98 -1.88
CA THR A 190 -9.63 -2.22 -0.65
C THR A 190 -8.13 -2.15 -0.36
N LEU A 191 -7.43 -3.28 -0.42
CA LEU A 191 -5.98 -3.32 -0.17
C LEU A 191 -5.22 -2.56 -1.25
N ALA A 192 -5.60 -2.76 -2.50
CA ALA A 192 -4.92 -2.15 -3.61
C ALA A 192 -5.22 -0.63 -3.67
N THR A 193 -6.41 -0.17 -3.23
CA THR A 193 -6.68 1.26 -2.97
C THR A 193 -5.80 1.80 -1.84
N GLY A 194 -5.58 0.98 -0.82
CA GLY A 194 -4.66 1.29 0.27
C GLY A 194 -3.22 1.45 -0.21
N GLN A 195 -2.75 0.60 -1.13
CA GLN A 195 -1.40 0.69 -1.67
C GLN A 195 -1.21 1.92 -2.58
N CYS A 196 -2.13 2.16 -3.51
CA CYS A 196 -1.90 3.09 -4.63
C CYS A 196 -2.92 4.20 -4.81
N GLY A 197 -3.89 4.33 -3.91
CA GLY A 197 -4.92 5.35 -3.99
C GLY A 197 -6.18 4.89 -4.75
N LYS A 198 -7.14 5.81 -4.98
CA LYS A 198 -8.44 5.46 -5.58
C LYS A 198 -8.27 5.21 -7.07
N TYR A 199 -8.86 4.13 -7.58
CA TYR A 199 -8.98 3.84 -9.01
C TYR A 199 -9.86 4.84 -9.75
N ASN A 200 -9.75 4.86 -11.08
CA ASN A 200 -10.65 5.59 -11.95
C ASN A 200 -12.11 5.19 -11.65
N PRO A 201 -12.94 6.10 -11.12
CA PRO A 201 -14.31 5.78 -10.72
C PRO A 201 -15.23 5.44 -11.92
N ALA A 202 -14.80 5.74 -13.15
CA ALA A 202 -15.52 5.36 -14.35
C ALA A 202 -15.39 3.87 -14.71
N LEU A 203 -14.42 3.16 -14.11
CA LEU A 203 -14.28 1.72 -14.26
C LEU A 203 -14.92 1.04 -13.05
N ASP A 204 -15.95 0.20 -13.27
CA ASP A 204 -16.43 -0.71 -12.24
C ASP A 204 -15.55 -1.97 -12.23
N PRO A 205 -14.60 -2.11 -11.28
CA PRO A 205 -13.58 -3.14 -11.39
C PRO A 205 -14.13 -4.53 -11.08
N VAL A 206 -15.25 -4.64 -10.36
CA VAL A 206 -15.83 -5.93 -9.95
C VAL A 206 -16.35 -6.73 -11.16
N PRO A 207 -17.28 -6.22 -11.99
CA PRO A 207 -17.75 -6.93 -13.18
C PRO A 207 -16.64 -7.08 -14.23
N CYS A 208 -15.72 -6.12 -14.35
CA CYS A 208 -14.58 -6.23 -15.26
C CYS A 208 -13.69 -7.42 -14.88
N GLN A 209 -13.33 -7.56 -13.60
CA GLN A 209 -12.53 -8.68 -13.12
C GLN A 209 -13.22 -10.02 -13.37
N ALA A 210 -14.52 -10.11 -13.12
CA ALA A 210 -15.28 -11.33 -13.38
C ALA A 210 -15.23 -11.73 -14.86
N LYS A 211 -15.37 -10.76 -15.77
CA LYS A 211 -15.24 -10.97 -17.22
C LYS A 211 -13.85 -11.47 -17.60
N VAL A 212 -12.79 -10.77 -17.20
CA VAL A 212 -11.41 -11.16 -17.54
C VAL A 212 -11.07 -12.54 -16.97
N LYS A 213 -11.54 -12.87 -15.75
CA LYS A 213 -11.36 -14.21 -15.15
C LYS A 213 -12.01 -15.33 -15.97
N ALA A 214 -13.14 -15.06 -16.62
CA ALA A 214 -13.84 -16.02 -17.46
C ALA A 214 -13.18 -16.19 -18.85
N GLU A 215 -12.58 -15.12 -19.39
CA GLU A 215 -11.98 -15.09 -20.73
C GLU A 215 -10.52 -15.56 -20.75
N GLU A 216 -9.72 -15.23 -19.73
CA GLU A 216 -8.28 -15.47 -19.72
C GLU A 216 -7.91 -16.65 -18.81
N CYS A 217 -7.60 -17.80 -19.39
CA CYS A 217 -7.21 -19.00 -18.65
C CYS A 217 -5.78 -18.92 -18.08
N ASP A 218 -4.88 -18.18 -18.72
CA ASP A 218 -3.51 -18.00 -18.24
C ASP A 218 -3.52 -17.05 -17.03
N ARG A 219 -3.18 -17.59 -15.85
CA ARG A 219 -3.22 -16.83 -14.58
C ARG A 219 -2.28 -15.63 -14.59
N CYS A 220 -1.12 -15.75 -15.25
CA CYS A 220 -0.15 -14.68 -15.35
C CYS A 220 -0.70 -13.54 -16.22
N LYS A 221 -1.19 -13.86 -17.42
CA LYS A 221 -1.79 -12.87 -18.34
C LYS A 221 -3.05 -12.25 -17.74
N ARG A 222 -3.88 -13.05 -17.07
CA ARG A 222 -5.09 -12.60 -16.38
C ARG A 222 -4.80 -11.49 -15.37
N THR A 223 -3.72 -11.62 -14.59
CA THR A 223 -3.35 -10.60 -13.60
C THR A 223 -3.04 -9.26 -14.28
N VAL A 224 -2.24 -9.29 -15.35
CA VAL A 224 -1.89 -8.09 -16.13
C VAL A 224 -3.12 -7.49 -16.82
N ARG A 225 -3.97 -8.33 -17.43
CA ARG A 225 -5.22 -7.87 -18.06
C ARG A 225 -6.14 -7.20 -17.06
N ILE A 226 -6.33 -7.77 -15.87
CA ILE A 226 -7.14 -7.14 -14.81
C ILE A 226 -6.52 -5.80 -14.39
N ALA A 227 -5.21 -5.76 -14.14
CA ALA A 227 -4.52 -4.55 -13.73
C ALA A 227 -4.73 -3.42 -14.76
N ASN A 228 -4.55 -3.72 -16.05
CA ASN A 228 -4.65 -2.73 -17.11
C ASN A 228 -6.10 -2.38 -17.46
N GLU A 229 -6.95 -3.38 -17.73
CA GLU A 229 -8.32 -3.19 -18.25
C GLU A 229 -9.32 -2.77 -17.16
N CYS A 230 -9.16 -3.26 -15.93
CA CYS A 230 -10.16 -3.06 -14.86
C CYS A 230 -9.76 -2.00 -13.85
N LEU A 231 -8.46 -1.83 -13.60
CA LEU A 231 -7.95 -0.88 -12.61
C LEU A 231 -7.27 0.33 -13.24
N GLY A 232 -7.01 0.31 -14.55
CA GLY A 232 -6.29 1.37 -15.25
C GLY A 232 -4.82 1.48 -14.82
N LEU A 233 -4.25 0.43 -14.23
CA LEU A 233 -2.85 0.41 -13.83
C LEU A 233 -1.97 0.36 -15.08
N ARG A 234 -0.97 1.24 -15.15
CA ARG A 234 0.07 1.17 -16.18
C ARG A 234 1.30 0.51 -15.58
N LEU A 235 1.72 -0.59 -16.17
CA LEU A 235 2.90 -1.32 -15.70
C LEU A 235 4.08 -0.94 -16.59
N ASN A 236 5.11 -0.34 -16.01
CA ASN A 236 6.31 0.08 -16.71
C ASN A 236 7.55 -0.45 -15.97
N VAL A 237 8.67 -0.50 -16.69
CA VAL A 237 9.98 -0.90 -16.16
C VAL A 237 10.98 0.12 -16.69
N LYS A 238 11.86 0.65 -15.84
CA LYS A 238 12.88 1.63 -16.26
C LYS A 238 14.27 1.14 -15.90
N GLN A 239 15.16 1.13 -16.87
CA GLN A 239 16.59 0.97 -16.61
C GLN A 239 17.13 2.31 -16.08
N LEU A 240 17.66 2.34 -14.85
CA LEU A 240 18.11 3.58 -14.22
C LEU A 240 19.56 3.95 -14.61
N GLU A 241 20.46 2.97 -14.84
CA GLU A 241 21.85 3.23 -15.27
C GLU A 241 22.49 2.06 -16.05
N GLU A 242 23.59 2.32 -16.78
CA GLU A 242 24.28 1.37 -17.70
C GLU A 242 24.99 0.20 -16.98
N ASN A 243 25.19 0.28 -15.66
CA ASN A 243 25.89 -0.75 -14.86
C ASN A 243 25.10 -1.29 -13.66
N GLN A 244 23.83 -0.90 -13.50
CA GLN A 244 22.96 -1.40 -12.44
C GLN A 244 22.07 -2.54 -12.94
N PRO A 245 21.66 -3.47 -12.06
CA PRO A 245 20.61 -4.41 -12.42
C PRO A 245 19.35 -3.62 -12.83
N PRO A 246 18.64 -4.06 -13.89
CA PRO A 246 17.39 -3.44 -14.34
C PRO A 246 16.40 -3.36 -13.18
N GLN A 247 15.71 -2.23 -13.08
CA GLN A 247 14.80 -1.96 -11.98
C GLN A 247 13.39 -1.74 -12.52
N LEU A 248 12.38 -2.14 -11.76
CA LEU A 248 11.00 -1.88 -12.15
C LEU A 248 10.48 -0.64 -11.45
N VAL A 249 10.28 0.41 -12.24
CA VAL A 249 9.53 1.58 -11.83
C VAL A 249 8.10 1.41 -12.28
N PHE A 250 7.24 1.02 -11.35
CA PHE A 250 5.80 0.99 -11.59
C PHE A 250 5.29 2.42 -11.57
N ASN A 251 4.91 2.94 -12.73
CA ASN A 251 4.13 4.17 -12.78
C ASN A 251 2.65 3.79 -12.75
N ILE A 252 2.10 3.62 -11.55
CA ILE A 252 0.65 3.55 -11.42
C ILE A 252 0.13 4.99 -11.57
N GLU A 253 -0.09 5.39 -12.82
CA GLU A 253 -0.81 6.63 -13.15
C GLU A 253 -2.29 6.38 -12.86
N VAL A 254 -2.72 6.62 -11.62
CA VAL A 254 -4.16 6.67 -11.35
C VAL A 254 -4.68 8.05 -11.70
N TYR A 255 -5.57 8.10 -12.67
CA TYR A 255 -6.27 9.34 -13.03
C TYR A 255 -7.27 9.68 -11.92
N ASP A 256 -6.89 10.59 -11.01
CA ASP A 256 -7.86 11.42 -10.30
C ASP A 256 -7.48 12.89 -10.49
N PHE A 257 -8.47 13.68 -10.88
CA PHE A 257 -8.31 15.07 -11.29
C PHE A 257 -7.70 15.88 -10.12
N ASN A 258 -6.53 16.47 -10.36
CA ASN A 258 -5.73 17.33 -9.46
C ASN A 258 -4.83 16.67 -8.41
N CYS A 259 -4.66 15.35 -8.40
CA CYS A 259 -3.55 14.74 -7.66
C CYS A 259 -3.07 13.51 -8.42
N ILE A 260 -1.93 13.61 -9.10
CA ILE A 260 -1.24 12.43 -9.60
C ILE A 260 -0.77 11.68 -8.35
N ILE A 261 -1.57 10.74 -7.86
CA ILE A 261 -1.09 9.76 -6.90
C ILE A 261 -0.28 8.79 -7.73
N LEU A 262 0.95 9.19 -7.98
CA LEU A 262 1.96 8.26 -8.41
C LEU A 262 2.13 7.30 -7.23
N CYS A 263 1.77 6.05 -7.44
CA CYS A 263 2.50 4.96 -6.79
C CYS A 263 3.90 4.98 -7.46
N ASP A 264 4.64 6.09 -7.34
CA ASP A 264 6.01 6.24 -7.85
C ASP A 264 6.85 5.41 -6.92
N PHE A 265 7.02 4.16 -7.30
CA PHE A 265 8.12 3.36 -6.79
C PHE A 265 9.40 3.89 -7.44
N GLU A 266 9.81 5.10 -7.05
CA GLU A 266 11.14 5.62 -7.32
C GLU A 266 12.13 4.88 -6.44
N ILE A 267 13.06 4.21 -7.10
CA ILE A 267 14.04 3.35 -6.50
C ILE A 267 15.34 4.13 -6.48
N ASN A 268 15.78 4.52 -5.29
CA ASN A 268 17.13 5.02 -5.08
C ASN A 268 17.88 3.96 -4.27
N PHE A 269 19.08 3.62 -4.75
CA PHE A 269 20.09 2.94 -3.96
C PHE A 269 20.90 3.95 -3.17
#